data_AF-A0A9E6V1S5-F1
#
_entry.id   AF-A0A9E6V1S5-F1
#
_cell.length_a   1.000
_cell.length_b   1.000
_cell.length_c   1.000
_cell.angle_alpha   90.00
_cell.angle_beta   90.00
_cell.angle_gamma   90.00
#
_symmetry.space_group_name_H-M   'P 1'
#
loop_
_entity.id
_entity.type
_entity.pdbx_description
1 polymer ?
#
loop_
_entity_poly.entity_id
_entity_poly.type
_entity_poly.pdbx_seq_one_letter_code
_entity_poly.pdbx_strand_id
1 'polypeptide(L)' 'LIQLLAWLSKKFGLQVEQGRLIDMRMTHEDLAALISSTRVTVTRSLRQLEQEGLIDRLSLNRIIVRQEDIWYYEI' A
#
# COMPACT_ATOMS: atom_id res chain seq x y z
N LEU A 1 2.92 0.55 7.93
CA LEU A 1 2.74 0.08 6.53
C LEU A 1 2.01 1.11 5.66
N ILE A 2 0.86 1.64 6.08
CA ILE A 2 0.12 2.63 5.27
C ILE A 2 0.95 3.85 4.88
N GLN A 3 1.75 4.40 5.79
CA GLN A 3 2.68 5.50 5.49
C GLN A 3 3.70 5.15 4.39
N LEU A 4 4.23 3.92 4.38
CA LEU A 4 5.11 3.46 3.30
C LEU A 4 4.36 3.42 1.98
N LEU A 5 3.16 2.84 1.95
CA LEU A 5 2.36 2.73 0.72
C LEU A 5 1.94 4.11 0.19
N ALA A 6 1.56 5.04 1.09
CA ALA A 6 1.25 6.42 0.72
C ALA A 6 2.48 7.15 0.15
N TRP A 7 3.65 6.95 0.76
CA TRP A 7 4.91 7.51 0.24
C TRP A 7 5.29 6.91 -1.12
N LEU A 8 5.20 5.59 -1.27
CA LEU A 8 5.46 4.89 -2.54
C LEU A 8 4.49 5.33 -3.63
N SER A 9 3.21 5.43 -3.33
CA SER A 9 2.20 5.87 -4.29
C SER A 9 2.41 7.33 -4.69
N LYS A 10 2.85 8.21 -3.76
CA LYS A 10 3.19 9.60 -4.07
C LYS A 10 4.44 9.75 -4.92
N LYS A 11 5.45 8.91 -4.71
CA LYS A 11 6.76 9.04 -5.38
C LYS A 11 6.82 8.28 -6.70
N PHE A 12 6.17 7.13 -6.79
CA PHE A 12 6.27 6.19 -7.91
C PHE A 12 4.91 5.75 -8.46
N GLY A 13 3.81 6.16 -7.83
CA GLY A 13 2.48 5.74 -8.26
C GLY A 13 1.97 6.53 -9.45
N LEU A 14 1.13 5.87 -10.25
CA LEU A 14 0.40 6.46 -11.36
C LEU A 14 -1.00 6.88 -10.88
N GLN A 15 -1.46 8.06 -11.28
CA GLN A 15 -2.82 8.51 -10.94
C GLN A 15 -3.85 7.73 -11.76
N VAL A 16 -4.83 7.16 -11.06
CA VAL A 16 -5.96 6.40 -11.62
C VAL A 16 -7.26 6.91 -10.98
N GLU A 17 -8.42 6.59 -11.56
CA GLU A 17 -9.72 7.07 -11.05
C GLU A 17 -9.95 6.72 -9.58
N GLN A 18 -9.46 5.56 -9.12
CA GLN A 18 -9.65 5.05 -7.76
C GLN A 18 -8.58 5.52 -6.76
N GLY A 19 -7.55 6.26 -7.19
CA GLY A 19 -6.45 6.70 -6.34
C GLY A 19 -5.10 6.71 -7.04
N ARG A 20 -4.07 6.15 -6.39
CA ARG A 20 -2.72 6.00 -6.99
C ARG A 20 -2.29 4.54 -7.06
N LEU A 21 -2.01 4.08 -8.26
CA LEU A 21 -1.53 2.73 -8.55
C LEU A 21 -0.02 2.64 -8.35
N ILE A 22 0.41 1.76 -7.45
CA ILE A 22 1.79 1.33 -7.29
C ILE A 22 2.04 0.20 -8.31
N ASP A 23 2.51 0.56 -9.52
CA ASP A 23 2.81 -0.39 -10.61
C ASP A 23 4.25 -0.91 -10.56
N MET A 24 4.67 -1.34 -9.37
CA MET A 24 5.96 -1.98 -9.16
C MET A 24 5.76 -3.35 -8.55
N ARG A 25 6.49 -4.35 -9.08
CA ARG A 25 6.44 -5.72 -8.57
C ARG A 25 7.19 -5.78 -7.25
N MET A 26 6.48 -5.57 -6.16
CA MET A 26 7.00 -5.72 -4.81
C MET A 26 6.36 -6.92 -4.14
N THR A 27 7.18 -7.82 -3.61
CA THR A 27 6.69 -8.93 -2.80
C THR A 27 6.38 -8.45 -1.37
N HIS A 28 5.65 -9.28 -0.62
CA HIS A 28 5.43 -9.01 0.80
C HIS A 28 6.74 -9.04 1.61
N GLU A 29 7.76 -9.77 1.13
CA GLU A 29 9.08 -9.81 1.74
C GLU A 29 9.83 -8.49 1.52
N ASP A 30 9.76 -7.93 0.31
CA ASP A 30 10.37 -6.62 0.01
C ASP A 30 9.77 -5.52 0.88
N LEU A 31 8.43 -5.52 1.00
CA LEU A 31 7.73 -4.60 1.90
C LEU A 31 8.17 -4.79 3.35
N ALA A 32 8.34 -6.03 3.82
CA ALA A 32 8.76 -6.32 5.18
C ALA A 32 10.19 -5.82 5.44
N ALA A 33 11.11 -6.06 4.50
CA ALA A 33 12.48 -5.60 4.58
C ALA A 33 12.57 -4.06 4.64
N LEU A 34 11.74 -3.34 3.89
CA LEU A 34 11.73 -1.87 3.87
C LEU A 34 11.30 -1.22 5.19
N ILE A 35 10.48 -1.90 6.00
CA ILE A 35 10.00 -1.39 7.29
C ILE A 35 10.50 -2.19 8.48
N SER A 36 11.57 -2.99 8.30
CA SER A 36 12.14 -3.86 9.33
C SER A 36 11.08 -4.68 10.07
N SER A 37 10.12 -5.23 9.32
CA SER A 37 9.01 -6.05 9.82
C SER A 37 9.13 -7.49 9.33
N THR A 38 8.13 -8.31 9.61
CA THR A 38 8.06 -9.68 9.07
C THR A 38 7.04 -9.76 7.94
N ARG A 39 7.25 -10.68 7.00
CA ARG A 39 6.27 -11.00 5.94
C ARG A 39 4.88 -11.27 6.51
N VAL A 40 4.78 -11.94 7.66
CA VAL A 40 3.51 -12.26 8.33
C VAL A 40 2.83 -10.98 8.81
N THR A 41 3.57 -10.08 9.47
CA THR A 41 3.05 -8.77 9.91
C THR A 41 2.57 -7.96 8.71
N VAL A 42 3.39 -7.85 7.66
CA VAL A 42 3.00 -7.14 6.41
C VAL A 42 1.75 -7.74 5.79
N THR A 43 1.65 -9.06 5.70
CA THR A 43 0.47 -9.73 5.13
C THR A 43 -0.79 -9.43 5.93
N ARG A 44 -0.71 -9.43 7.28
CA ARG A 44 -1.84 -9.10 8.14
C ARG A 44 -2.23 -7.63 8.01
N SER A 45 -1.26 -6.72 8.00
CA SER A 45 -1.50 -5.30 7.79
C SER A 45 -2.10 -5.00 6.42
N LEU A 46 -1.61 -5.63 5.34
CA LEU A 46 -2.20 -5.46 4.00
C LEU A 46 -3.66 -5.91 3.96
N ARG A 47 -3.99 -7.04 4.59
CA ARG A 47 -5.39 -7.50 4.68
C ARG A 47 -6.26 -6.52 5.47
N GLN A 48 -5.74 -6.00 6.59
CA GLN A 48 -6.47 -5.02 7.38
C GLN A 48 -6.74 -3.73 6.59
N LEU A 49 -5.72 -3.19 5.92
CA LEU A 49 -5.87 -1.97 5.11
C LEU A 49 -6.86 -2.16 3.94
N GLU A 50 -6.89 -3.36 3.35
CA GLU A 50 -7.87 -3.71 2.31
C GLU A 50 -9.30 -3.82 2.88
N GLN A 51 -9.47 -4.39 4.07
CA GLN A 51 -10.75 -4.45 4.76
C GLN A 51 -11.27 -3.07 5.18
N GLU A 52 -10.36 -2.17 5.55
CA GLU A 52 -10.66 -0.76 5.85
C GLU A 52 -10.93 0.07 4.57
N GLY A 53 -10.77 -0.51 3.38
CA GLY A 53 -10.99 0.18 2.11
C GLY A 53 -9.86 1.13 1.70
N LEU A 54 -8.77 1.21 2.46
CA LEU A 54 -7.67 2.16 2.22
C LEU A 54 -6.82 1.78 0.99
N ILE A 55 -6.79 0.49 0.66
CA ILE A 55 -6.07 -0.05 -0.50
C ILE A 55 -6.89 -1.08 -1.25
N ASP A 56 -6.63 -1.22 -2.54
CA ASP A 56 -7.07 -2.37 -3.34
C ASP A 56 -5.85 -3.15 -3.83
N ARG A 57 -5.86 -4.46 -3.62
CA ARG A 57 -4.81 -5.33 -4.17
C ARG A 57 -5.26 -5.89 -5.51
N LEU A 58 -4.37 -5.76 -6.49
CA LEU A 58 -4.57 -6.28 -7.84
C LEU A 58 -3.66 -7.49 -8.07
N SER A 59 -3.87 -8.17 -9.19
CA SER A 59 -2.96 -9.20 -9.69
C SER A 59 -1.53 -8.67 -9.88
N LEU A 60 -0.54 -9.58 -9.78
CA LEU A 60 0.89 -9.29 -9.97
C LEU A 60 1.50 -8.35 -8.90
N ASN A 61 0.99 -8.42 -7.66
CA ASN A 61 1.45 -7.64 -6.51
C ASN A 61 1.37 -6.11 -6.68
N ARG A 62 0.39 -5.65 -7.45
CA ARG A 62 0.09 -4.23 -7.58
C ARG A 62 -0.90 -3.80 -6.51
N ILE A 63 -0.77 -2.55 -6.06
CA ILE A 63 -1.62 -1.99 -5.00
C ILE A 63 -2.10 -0.62 -5.46
N ILE A 64 -3.41 -0.39 -5.42
CA ILE A 64 -3.98 0.96 -5.50
C ILE A 64 -4.11 1.48 -4.07
N VAL A 65 -3.61 2.69 -3.82
CA VAL A 65 -3.83 3.40 -2.57
C VAL A 65 -4.92 4.45 -2.82
N ARG A 66 -6.03 4.37 -2.08
CA ARG A 66 -7.16 5.29 -2.23
C ARG A 66 -6.81 6.65 -1.63
N GLN A 67 -7.01 7.75 -2.35
CA GLN A 67 -6.55 9.08 -1.91
C GLN A 67 -7.46 9.74 -0.86
N GLU A 68 -8.73 9.36 -0.79
CA GLU A 68 -9.72 10.05 0.05
C GLU A 68 -9.52 9.78 1.55
N ASP A 69 -8.91 8.64 1.91
CA ASP A 69 -8.81 8.18 3.31
C ASP A 69 -7.42 8.30 3.94
N ILE A 70 -6.39 8.65 3.17
CA ILE A 70 -4.99 8.73 3.69
C ILE A 70 -4.81 9.90 4.66
N TRP A 71 -5.60 10.96 4.51
CA TRP A 71 -5.50 12.18 5.32
C TRP A 71 -5.74 11.96 6.82
N TYR A 72 -6.33 10.83 7.20
CA TYR A 72 -6.51 10.46 8.60
C TYR A 72 -5.20 10.03 9.30
N TYR A 73 -4.15 9.70 8.54
CA TYR A 73 -2.87 9.17 9.05
C TYR A 73 -1.71 10.18 9.04
N GLU A 74 -1.98 11.46 8.73
CA GLU A 74 -1.00 12.57 8.78
C GLU A 74 -1.09 13.43 10.06
N ILE A 75 -1.91 13.06 11.05
CA ILE A 75 -2.06 13.76 12.34
C ILE A 75 -1.35 13.00 13.46
#